data_AF-A0A8X6V0J4-F1
#
_entry.id   AF-A0A8X6V0J4-F1
#
_cell.length_a   1.000
_cell.length_b   1.000
_cell.length_c   1.000
_cell.angle_alpha   90.00
_cell.angle_beta   90.00
_cell.angle_gamma   90.00
#
_symmetry.space_group_name_H-M   'P 1'
#
loop_
_entity.id
_entity.type
_entity.pdbx_description
1 polymer ?
#
loop_
_entity_poly.entity_id
_entity_poly.type
_entity_poly.pdbx_seq_one_letter_code
_entity_poly.pdbx_strand_id
1 'polypeptide(L)'
;MIEERKLVIKLSNGCISLRNIAKVIERSVNCFQKILQKFKKTGMLVNNEGKARKKIMNSITERKVIHQVKIDPKISAPEIAASTSNTLGRFVSAETPQQFWNEVIFRDESKFNIFSSDGRRMVWRKPNTSHHPKHTTPTVKHGGGSVMSPDLNVIENMWFHLERAVPKHPITSKEQLKSVLKEEWLNIAPETTRHLVKSMPRRLEAVISAKGYAIKY
;
A
#
# COMPACT_ATOMS: atom_id res chain seq x y z
N MET A 1 27.56 -6.93 14.14
CA MET A 1 26.46 -7.91 14.36
C MET A 1 26.83 -9.37 14.11
N ILE A 2 27.22 -9.80 12.89
CA ILE A 2 27.56 -11.23 12.65
C ILE A 2 28.90 -11.59 13.33
N GLU A 3 29.91 -10.73 13.20
CA GLU A 3 31.23 -10.94 13.82
C GLU A 3 31.15 -10.95 15.36
N GLU A 4 30.33 -10.09 15.95
CA GLU A 4 30.07 -10.10 17.41
C GLU A 4 29.44 -11.42 17.87
N ARG A 5 28.49 -11.98 17.10
CA ARG A 5 27.86 -13.27 17.44
C ARG A 5 28.85 -14.44 17.36
N LYS A 6 29.75 -14.44 16.36
CA LYS A 6 30.83 -15.42 16.26
C LYS A 6 31.77 -15.34 17.46
N LEU A 7 32.16 -14.12 17.85
CA LEU A 7 33.05 -13.89 18.99
C LEU A 7 32.44 -14.42 20.29
N VAL A 8 31.14 -14.18 20.51
CA VAL A 8 30.40 -14.65 21.70
C VAL A 8 30.37 -16.15 21.81
N ILE A 9 30.13 -16.86 20.70
CA ILE A 9 30.10 -18.34 20.69
C ILE A 9 31.49 -18.90 20.94
N LYS A 10 32.53 -18.31 20.32
CA LYS A 10 33.93 -18.72 20.51
C LYS A 10 34.36 -18.56 21.98
N LEU A 11 34.07 -17.41 22.59
CA LEU A 11 34.42 -17.12 23.98
C LEU A 11 33.59 -17.94 24.97
N SER A 12 32.32 -18.19 24.68
CA SER A 12 31.46 -19.05 25.51
C SER A 12 31.92 -20.50 25.50
N ASN A 13 32.47 -21.00 24.38
CA ASN A 13 33.05 -22.36 24.31
C ASN A 13 34.39 -22.45 25.03
N GLY A 14 35.13 -21.35 25.15
CA GLY A 14 36.37 -21.25 25.93
C GLY A 14 36.16 -21.13 27.45
N CYS A 15 34.98 -21.53 27.97
CA CYS A 15 34.61 -21.49 29.38
C CYS A 15 34.65 -20.09 30.04
N ILE A 16 34.53 -19.02 29.24
CA ILE A 16 34.49 -17.65 29.77
C ILE A 16 33.06 -17.30 30.16
N SER A 17 32.89 -16.68 31.34
CA SER A 17 31.57 -16.25 31.80
C SER A 17 30.95 -15.20 30.88
N LEU A 18 29.64 -15.28 30.67
CA LEU A 18 28.90 -14.31 29.83
C LEU A 18 29.02 -12.87 30.32
N ARG A 19 29.25 -12.69 31.62
CA ARG A 19 29.46 -11.39 32.23
C ARG A 19 30.81 -10.78 31.83
N ASN A 20 31.85 -11.60 31.66
CA ASN A 20 33.16 -11.13 31.20
C ASN A 20 33.14 -10.84 29.68
N ILE A 21 32.47 -11.68 28.89
CA ILE A 21 32.25 -11.44 27.46
C ILE A 21 31.49 -10.13 27.25
N ALA A 22 30.49 -9.88 28.10
CA ALA A 22 29.70 -8.66 28.05
C ALA A 22 30.49 -7.39 28.33
N LYS A 23 31.50 -7.46 29.21
CA LYS A 23 32.42 -6.35 29.49
C LYS A 23 33.33 -6.06 28.28
N VAL A 24 33.84 -7.10 27.62
CA VAL A 24 34.77 -6.96 26.48
C VAL A 24 34.09 -6.37 25.24
N ILE A 25 32.82 -6.71 25.00
CA ILE A 25 32.07 -6.30 23.80
C ILE A 25 31.13 -5.10 24.11
N GLU A 26 31.15 -4.58 25.34
CA GLU A 26 30.34 -3.44 25.79
C GLU A 26 28.83 -3.57 25.48
N ARG A 27 28.25 -4.76 25.75
CA ARG A 27 26.80 -5.02 25.56
C ARG A 27 26.21 -5.70 26.78
N SER A 28 24.89 -5.66 26.89
CA SER A 28 24.19 -6.28 28.02
C SER A 28 24.30 -7.81 28.01
N VAL A 29 24.45 -8.41 29.20
CA VAL A 29 24.49 -9.87 29.40
C VAL A 29 23.24 -10.55 28.81
N ASN A 30 22.07 -9.91 28.91
CA ASN A 30 20.82 -10.39 28.34
C ASN A 30 20.87 -10.52 26.81
N CYS A 31 21.58 -9.63 26.11
CA CYS A 31 21.78 -9.72 24.67
C CYS A 31 22.49 -11.03 24.30
N PHE A 32 23.56 -11.36 25.01
CA PHE A 32 24.33 -12.58 24.80
C PHE A 32 23.57 -13.85 25.17
N GLN A 33 22.81 -13.83 26.27
CA GLN A 33 21.93 -14.94 26.63
C GLN A 33 20.93 -15.22 25.51
N LYS A 34 20.30 -14.19 24.93
CA LYS A 34 19.39 -14.36 23.78
C LYS A 34 20.10 -14.89 22.54
N ILE A 35 21.31 -14.43 22.25
CA ILE A 35 22.13 -14.92 21.12
C ILE A 35 22.46 -16.41 21.31
N LEU A 36 22.92 -16.81 22.50
CA LEU A 36 23.26 -18.20 22.80
C LEU A 36 22.03 -19.10 22.82
N GLN A 37 20.92 -18.68 23.42
CA GLN A 37 19.66 -19.43 23.39
C GLN A 37 19.19 -19.65 21.95
N LYS A 38 19.26 -18.62 21.11
CA LYS A 38 18.93 -18.72 19.70
C LYS A 38 19.87 -19.68 18.97
N PHE A 39 21.19 -19.56 19.18
CA PHE A 39 22.18 -20.44 18.56
C PHE A 39 22.04 -21.89 19.00
N LYS A 40 21.83 -22.18 20.29
CA LYS A 40 21.55 -23.54 20.79
C LYS A 40 20.29 -24.14 20.17
N LYS A 41 19.29 -23.30 19.86
CA LYS A 41 18.02 -23.74 19.27
C LYS A 41 18.09 -23.95 17.75
N THR A 42 18.80 -23.10 17.01
CA THR A 42 18.78 -23.10 15.54
C THR A 42 20.10 -23.44 14.87
N GLY A 43 21.22 -23.36 15.59
CA GLY A 43 22.58 -23.52 15.04
C GLY A 43 23.03 -22.39 14.11
N MET A 44 22.20 -21.36 13.89
CA MET A 44 22.42 -20.32 12.89
C MET A 44 22.92 -19.02 13.51
N LEU A 45 23.98 -18.46 12.92
CA LEU A 45 24.56 -17.17 13.30
C LEU A 45 23.80 -15.97 12.71
N VAL A 46 23.17 -16.20 11.55
CA VAL A 46 22.42 -15.21 10.79
C VAL A 46 20.94 -15.28 11.17
N ASN A 47 20.23 -14.15 11.04
CA ASN A 47 18.78 -14.19 11.18
C ASN A 47 18.19 -14.98 10.02
N ASN A 48 17.32 -15.93 10.32
CA ASN A 48 16.54 -16.58 9.28
C ASN A 48 15.70 -15.51 8.57
N GLU A 49 15.79 -15.48 7.24
CA GLU A 49 14.83 -14.70 6.48
C GLU A 49 13.42 -15.19 6.82
N GLY A 50 12.47 -14.25 6.94
CA GLY A 50 11.09 -14.59 7.29
C GLY A 50 10.52 -15.63 6.32
N LYS A 51 9.73 -16.57 6.84
CA LYS A 51 9.13 -17.69 6.09
C LYS A 51 8.05 -17.28 5.08
N ALA A 52 7.65 -16.00 5.04
CA ALA A 52 6.58 -15.56 4.14
C ALA A 52 7.07 -15.43 2.69
N ARG A 53 6.24 -15.87 1.74
CA ARG A 53 6.47 -15.62 0.32
C ARG A 53 6.46 -14.11 0.09
N LYS A 54 7.61 -13.55 -0.28
CA LYS A 54 7.73 -12.14 -0.61
C LYS A 54 6.84 -11.84 -1.84
N LYS A 55 6.01 -10.78 -1.77
CA LYS A 55 5.20 -10.32 -2.91
C LYS A 55 6.14 -10.05 -4.09
N ILE A 56 5.73 -10.47 -5.29
CA ILE A 56 6.54 -10.33 -6.51
C ILE A 56 6.78 -8.84 -6.79
N MET A 57 5.77 -8.00 -6.58
CA MET A 57 5.89 -6.54 -6.64
C MET A 57 6.18 -5.96 -5.26
N ASN A 58 7.10 -4.99 -5.21
CA ASN A 58 7.40 -4.17 -4.03
C ASN A 58 6.64 -2.82 -4.13
N SER A 59 6.52 -2.09 -3.02
CA SER A 59 5.86 -0.77 -2.96
C SER A 59 6.37 0.24 -4.00
N ILE A 60 7.66 0.15 -4.35
CA ILE A 60 8.27 1.02 -5.38
C ILE A 60 7.79 0.65 -6.78
N THR A 61 7.67 -0.65 -7.09
CA THR A 61 7.21 -1.10 -8.41
C THR A 61 5.72 -0.89 -8.57
N GLU A 62 4.94 -1.09 -7.52
CA GLU A 62 3.51 -0.75 -7.49
C GLU A 62 3.29 0.74 -7.82
N ARG A 63 4.08 1.65 -7.26
CA ARG A 63 4.00 3.09 -7.60
C ARG A 63 4.35 3.38 -9.06
N LYS A 64 5.34 2.69 -9.64
CA LYS A 64 5.71 2.85 -11.05
C LYS A 64 4.59 2.36 -11.98
N VAL A 65 3.97 1.23 -11.66
CA VAL A 65 2.79 0.72 -12.38
C VAL A 65 1.64 1.72 -12.31
N ILE A 66 1.33 2.24 -11.12
CA ILE A 66 0.31 3.29 -10.97
C ILE A 66 0.66 4.52 -11.82
N HIS A 67 1.92 4.93 -11.85
CA HIS A 67 2.34 6.09 -12.63
C HIS A 67 2.17 5.89 -14.13
N GLN A 68 2.52 4.70 -14.66
CA GLN A 68 2.33 4.36 -16.07
C GLN A 68 0.86 4.42 -16.48
N VAL A 69 -0.03 3.81 -15.68
CA VAL A 69 -1.47 3.82 -15.97
C VAL A 69 -2.09 5.21 -15.80
N LYS A 70 -1.55 6.05 -14.91
CA LYS A 70 -1.95 7.45 -14.82
C LYS A 70 -1.55 8.27 -16.05
N ILE A 71 -0.46 7.91 -16.72
CA ILE A 71 0.00 8.58 -17.95
C ILE A 71 -0.84 8.12 -19.14
N ASP A 72 -1.06 6.83 -19.28
CA ASP A 72 -1.93 6.26 -20.31
C ASP A 72 -2.90 5.24 -19.70
N PRO A 73 -4.18 5.65 -19.52
CA PRO A 73 -5.22 4.80 -18.95
C PRO A 73 -5.62 3.61 -19.82
N LYS A 74 -5.21 3.56 -21.09
CA LYS A 74 -5.59 2.50 -22.03
C LYS A 74 -4.56 1.36 -22.11
N ILE A 75 -3.45 1.46 -21.37
CA ILE A 75 -2.42 0.42 -21.34
C ILE A 75 -3.04 -0.90 -20.85
N SER A 76 -2.76 -1.98 -21.58
CA SER A 76 -3.24 -3.32 -21.25
C SER A 76 -2.41 -3.98 -20.13
N ALA A 77 -3.02 -4.86 -19.33
CA ALA A 77 -2.33 -5.58 -18.26
C ALA A 77 -1.07 -6.36 -18.72
N PRO A 78 -1.04 -7.00 -19.92
CA PRO A 78 0.17 -7.61 -20.46
C PRO A 78 1.31 -6.63 -20.75
N GLU A 79 1.01 -5.42 -21.24
CA GLU A 79 2.01 -4.38 -21.51
C GLU A 79 2.60 -3.84 -20.20
N ILE A 80 1.77 -3.68 -19.17
CA ILE A 80 2.24 -3.33 -17.81
C ILE A 80 3.18 -4.43 -17.30
N ALA A 81 2.79 -5.70 -17.45
CA ALA A 81 3.59 -6.83 -17.00
C ALA A 81 4.94 -6.88 -17.72
N ALA A 82 4.98 -6.63 -19.03
CA ALA A 82 6.22 -6.57 -19.82
C ALA A 82 7.13 -5.42 -19.35
N SER A 83 6.57 -4.21 -19.20
CA SER A 83 7.32 -3.04 -18.71
C SER A 83 7.88 -3.24 -17.30
N THR A 84 7.06 -3.85 -16.43
CA THR A 84 7.43 -4.16 -15.05
C THR A 84 8.49 -5.26 -15.00
N SER A 85 8.38 -6.27 -15.86
CA SER A 85 9.37 -7.36 -15.96
C SER A 85 10.74 -6.84 -16.38
N ASN A 86 10.78 -5.96 -17.38
CA ASN A 86 12.00 -5.30 -17.84
C ASN A 86 12.62 -4.43 -16.73
N THR A 87 11.79 -3.75 -15.94
CA THR A 87 12.26 -2.91 -14.82
C THR A 87 12.81 -3.74 -13.66
N LEU A 88 12.20 -4.90 -13.38
CA LEU A 88 12.57 -5.77 -12.26
C LEU A 88 13.66 -6.79 -12.60
N GLY A 89 13.94 -7.02 -13.89
CA GLY A 89 14.79 -8.12 -14.36
C GLY A 89 14.23 -9.49 -13.98
N ARG A 90 12.90 -9.61 -13.82
CA ARG A 90 12.20 -10.84 -13.41
C ARG A 90 10.90 -10.97 -14.18
N PHE A 91 10.51 -12.19 -14.51
CA PHE A 91 9.23 -12.44 -15.18
C PHE A 91 8.05 -12.09 -14.26
N VAL A 92 7.15 -11.25 -14.75
CA VAL A 92 5.88 -10.89 -14.10
C VAL A 92 4.74 -11.36 -14.99
N SER A 93 3.82 -12.15 -14.45
CA SER A 93 2.60 -12.57 -15.15
C SER A 93 1.64 -11.38 -15.34
N ALA A 94 0.87 -11.38 -16.43
CA ALA A 94 -0.21 -10.41 -16.66
C ALA A 94 -1.29 -10.44 -15.56
N GLU A 95 -1.44 -11.57 -14.86
CA GLU A 95 -2.31 -11.69 -13.69
C GLU A 95 -1.85 -10.82 -12.52
N THR A 96 -0.55 -10.51 -12.41
CA THR A 96 -0.01 -9.77 -11.26
C THR A 96 -0.45 -8.29 -11.29
N PRO A 97 -0.35 -7.55 -12.41
CA PRO A 97 -1.02 -6.26 -12.56
C PRO A 97 -2.53 -6.34 -12.39
N GLN A 98 -3.19 -7.38 -12.91
CA GLN A 98 -4.64 -7.54 -12.80
C GLN A 98 -5.10 -7.70 -11.34
N GLN A 99 -4.44 -8.56 -10.57
CA GLN A 99 -4.70 -8.75 -9.14
C GLN A 99 -4.39 -7.47 -8.35
N PHE A 100 -3.30 -6.78 -8.69
CA PHE A 100 -2.99 -5.48 -8.12
C PHE A 100 -4.12 -4.47 -8.36
N TRP A 101 -4.65 -4.38 -9.59
CA TRP A 101 -5.77 -3.51 -9.89
C TRP A 101 -7.04 -3.91 -9.15
N ASN A 102 -7.33 -5.21 -9.05
CA ASN A 102 -8.45 -5.71 -8.26
C ASN A 102 -8.34 -5.26 -6.79
N GLU A 103 -7.15 -5.24 -6.19
CA GLU A 103 -6.93 -4.76 -4.82
C GLU A 103 -7.01 -3.22 -4.71
N VAL A 104 -6.50 -2.49 -5.70
CA VAL A 104 -6.41 -1.01 -5.68
C VAL A 104 -7.79 -0.35 -5.70
N ILE A 105 -8.77 -0.93 -6.40
CA ILE A 105 -10.14 -0.37 -6.48
C ILE A 105 -10.84 -0.41 -5.10
N PHE A 106 -10.38 -1.25 -4.17
CA PHE A 106 -10.91 -1.37 -2.81
C PHE A 106 -10.07 -0.65 -1.75
N ARG A 107 -9.04 0.13 -2.14
CA ARG A 107 -8.24 0.90 -1.18
C ARG A 107 -8.97 2.20 -0.83
N ASP A 108 -9.28 2.35 0.44
CA ASP A 108 -9.99 3.46 1.10
C ASP A 108 -9.40 4.86 0.85
N GLU A 109 -8.11 4.95 0.49
CA GLU A 109 -7.40 6.22 0.27
C GLU A 109 -7.29 6.66 -1.21
N SER A 110 -8.36 6.56 -1.98
CA SER A 110 -8.36 7.07 -3.37
C SER A 110 -8.57 8.59 -3.40
N LYS A 111 -7.45 9.34 -3.27
CA LYS A 111 -7.41 10.80 -3.39
C LYS A 111 -7.50 11.23 -4.86
N PHE A 112 -8.58 11.90 -5.25
CA PHE A 112 -8.74 12.47 -6.59
C PHE A 112 -8.43 13.97 -6.60
N ASN A 113 -7.38 14.36 -7.31
CA ASN A 113 -7.02 15.78 -7.46
C ASN A 113 -7.91 16.42 -8.53
N ILE A 114 -8.56 17.53 -8.19
CA ILE A 114 -9.44 18.28 -9.12
C ILE A 114 -8.58 19.08 -10.10
N PHE A 115 -7.48 19.65 -9.61
CA PHE A 115 -6.54 20.44 -10.41
C PHE A 115 -5.12 19.95 -10.16
N SER A 116 -4.38 19.75 -11.26
CA SER A 116 -2.98 19.30 -11.29
C SER A 116 -2.73 17.91 -10.66
N SER A 117 -1.68 17.25 -11.12
CA SER A 117 -1.19 16.01 -10.50
C SER A 117 -0.23 16.33 -9.35
N ASP A 118 -0.23 15.56 -8.25
CA ASP A 118 0.76 15.67 -7.16
C ASP A 118 2.20 15.28 -7.60
N GLY A 119 2.38 14.91 -8.87
CA GLY A 119 3.66 14.52 -9.45
C GLY A 119 4.60 15.72 -9.64
N ARG A 120 5.88 15.53 -9.35
CA ARG A 120 6.94 16.48 -9.72
C ARG A 120 7.07 16.51 -11.24
N ARG A 121 6.83 17.67 -11.86
CA ARG A 121 7.18 17.91 -13.27
C ARG A 121 8.64 18.33 -13.38
N MET A 122 9.42 17.57 -14.14
CA MET A 122 10.82 17.89 -14.44
C MET A 122 10.87 18.76 -15.70
N VAL A 123 11.56 19.90 -15.62
CA VAL A 123 11.72 20.84 -16.73
C VAL A 123 13.21 21.07 -16.95
N TRP A 124 13.70 20.80 -18.15
CA TRP A 124 15.08 21.11 -18.54
C TRP A 124 15.25 22.62 -18.69
N ARG A 125 16.22 23.21 -17.98
CA ARG A 125 16.45 24.66 -17.98
C ARG A 125 17.90 25.02 -17.70
N LYS A 126 18.32 26.20 -18.18
CA LYS A 126 19.62 26.79 -17.87
C LYS A 126 19.66 27.29 -16.41
N PRO A 127 20.83 27.36 -15.76
CA PRO A 127 20.97 27.94 -14.42
C PRO A 127 20.32 29.34 -14.34
N ASN A 128 19.72 29.68 -13.19
CA ASN A 128 19.06 30.97 -12.91
C ASN A 128 17.81 31.33 -13.73
N THR A 129 17.29 30.43 -14.59
CA THR A 129 16.08 30.70 -15.40
C THR A 129 14.76 30.19 -14.77
N SER A 130 14.73 29.94 -13.45
CA SER A 130 13.56 29.31 -12.76
C SER A 130 12.28 30.11 -12.89
N HIS A 131 12.39 31.42 -12.78
CA HIS A 131 11.24 32.31 -12.59
C HIS A 131 10.55 32.66 -13.90
N HIS A 132 11.09 32.22 -15.05
CA HIS A 132 10.45 32.46 -16.33
C HIS A 132 9.07 31.79 -16.39
N PRO A 133 8.03 32.49 -16.90
CA PRO A 133 6.68 31.94 -17.03
C PRO A 133 6.60 30.62 -17.81
N LYS A 134 7.57 30.37 -18.70
CA LYS A 134 7.68 29.11 -19.46
C LYS A 134 8.13 27.92 -18.61
N HIS A 135 8.73 28.16 -17.44
CA HIS A 135 9.27 27.15 -16.52
C HIS A 135 8.53 27.09 -15.18
N THR A 136 7.57 27.98 -14.97
CA THR A 136 6.66 27.95 -13.83
C THR A 136 5.31 27.38 -14.27
N THR A 137 4.65 26.64 -13.39
CA THR A 137 3.25 26.23 -13.60
C THR A 137 2.41 27.03 -12.63
N PRO A 138 1.32 27.69 -13.08
CA PRO A 138 0.46 28.42 -12.17
C PRO A 138 -0.16 27.43 -11.17
N THR A 139 0.00 27.73 -9.88
CA THR A 139 -0.60 26.94 -8.80
C THR A 139 -1.90 27.59 -8.36
N VAL A 140 -2.91 26.77 -8.07
CA VAL A 140 -4.14 27.26 -7.45
C VAL A 140 -3.88 27.40 -5.94
N LYS A 141 -4.24 28.54 -5.36
CA LYS A 141 -4.21 28.79 -3.90
C LYS A 141 -4.89 27.60 -3.17
N HIS A 142 -4.19 27.03 -2.18
CA HIS A 142 -4.54 25.78 -1.47
C HIS A 142 -4.48 24.47 -2.28
N GLY A 143 -3.70 24.41 -3.36
CA GLY A 143 -3.43 23.16 -4.08
C GLY A 143 -4.57 22.66 -4.96
N GLY A 144 -5.54 23.52 -5.30
CA GLY A 144 -6.63 23.19 -6.22
C GLY A 144 -7.76 22.35 -5.62
N GLY A 145 -7.64 21.93 -4.37
CA GLY A 145 -8.62 21.03 -3.76
C GLY A 145 -8.45 19.60 -4.25
N SER A 146 -8.55 18.69 -3.30
CA SER A 146 -8.61 17.26 -3.54
C SER A 146 -9.94 16.77 -3.02
N VAL A 147 -10.65 15.98 -3.82
CA VAL A 147 -11.90 15.37 -3.36
C VAL A 147 -11.58 13.99 -2.84
N MET A 148 -11.71 13.82 -1.53
CA MET A 148 -11.99 12.52 -0.92
C MET A 148 -13.51 12.45 -0.78
N SER A 149 -14.20 12.19 -1.89
CA SER A 149 -15.65 12.05 -1.88
C SER A 149 -15.95 10.58 -1.64
N PRO A 150 -16.65 10.24 -0.54
CA PRO A 150 -17.21 8.90 -0.36
C PRO A 150 -18.04 8.48 -1.58
N ASP A 151 -18.60 9.47 -2.29
CA ASP A 151 -19.34 9.31 -3.54
C ASP A 151 -18.47 8.96 -4.75
N LEU A 152 -17.15 8.85 -4.63
CA LEU A 152 -16.31 8.29 -5.69
C LEU A 152 -15.66 6.97 -5.25
N ASN A 153 -15.81 6.62 -3.98
CA ASN A 153 -15.23 5.42 -3.42
C ASN A 153 -16.25 4.27 -3.45
N VAL A 154 -15.91 3.22 -4.19
CA VAL A 154 -16.75 2.04 -4.34
C VAL A 154 -17.00 1.36 -2.99
N ILE A 155 -16.00 1.36 -2.10
CA ILE A 155 -16.09 0.69 -0.81
C ILE A 155 -16.99 1.44 0.19
N GLU A 156 -16.99 2.77 0.15
CA GLU A 156 -17.88 3.60 0.99
C GLU A 156 -19.35 3.36 0.61
N ASN A 157 -19.64 3.20 -0.68
CA ASN A 157 -20.98 2.84 -1.11
C ASN A 157 -21.39 1.43 -0.64
N MET A 158 -20.45 0.47 -0.58
CA MET A 158 -20.71 -0.85 -0.01
C MET A 158 -20.90 -0.79 1.52
N TRP A 159 -20.12 0.04 2.21
CA TRP A 159 -20.31 0.30 3.64
C TRP A 159 -21.68 0.89 3.94
N PHE A 160 -22.16 1.84 3.14
CA PHE A 160 -23.51 2.39 3.28
C PHE A 160 -24.61 1.31 3.22
N HIS A 161 -24.46 0.32 2.34
CA HIS A 161 -25.39 -0.81 2.28
C HIS A 161 -25.36 -1.64 3.58
N LEU A 162 -24.17 -1.94 4.09
CA LEU A 162 -24.00 -2.65 5.36
C LEU A 162 -24.54 -1.85 6.55
N GLU A 163 -24.23 -0.56 6.65
CA GLU A 163 -24.69 0.31 7.75
C GLU A 163 -26.22 0.41 7.82
N ARG A 164 -26.92 0.25 6.69
CA ARG A 164 -28.39 0.22 6.65
C ARG A 164 -28.99 -1.16 6.90
N ALA A 165 -28.24 -2.23 6.61
CA ALA A 165 -28.73 -3.60 6.73
C ALA A 165 -28.47 -4.19 8.12
N VAL A 166 -27.27 -3.97 8.66
CA VAL A 166 -26.80 -4.53 9.94
C VAL A 166 -27.73 -4.17 11.12
N PRO A 167 -28.23 -2.92 11.28
CA PRO A 167 -29.12 -2.56 12.39
C PRO A 167 -30.50 -3.23 12.35
N LYS A 168 -30.89 -3.84 11.22
CA LYS A 168 -32.16 -4.57 11.10
C LYS A 168 -32.13 -5.93 11.79
N HIS A 169 -30.93 -6.42 12.09
CA HIS A 169 -30.73 -7.68 12.78
C HIS A 169 -30.61 -7.45 14.29
N PRO A 170 -31.15 -8.35 15.13
CA PRO A 170 -30.92 -8.29 16.56
C PRO A 170 -29.48 -8.71 16.86
N ILE A 171 -28.62 -7.76 17.25
CA ILE A 171 -27.21 -8.02 17.51
C ILE A 171 -26.94 -7.89 19.01
N THR A 172 -26.57 -9.01 19.64
CA THR A 172 -26.30 -9.08 21.09
C THR A 172 -24.86 -9.47 21.43
N SER A 173 -24.12 -10.04 20.48
CA SER A 173 -22.72 -10.45 20.67
C SER A 173 -21.82 -10.03 19.50
N LYS A 174 -20.52 -9.96 19.77
CA LYS A 174 -19.50 -9.69 18.75
C LYS A 174 -19.43 -10.77 17.68
N GLU A 175 -19.65 -12.02 18.05
CA GLU A 175 -19.69 -13.17 17.15
C GLU A 175 -20.90 -13.07 16.23
N GLN A 176 -22.04 -12.66 16.78
CA GLN A 176 -23.28 -12.43 16.01
C GLN A 176 -23.14 -11.23 15.05
N LEU A 177 -22.49 -10.15 15.48
CA LEU A 177 -22.16 -9.03 14.59
C LEU A 177 -21.31 -9.49 13.39
N LYS A 178 -20.28 -10.31 13.66
CA LYS A 178 -19.41 -10.84 12.60
C LYS A 178 -20.15 -11.76 11.63
N SER A 179 -21.10 -12.58 12.11
CA SER A 179 -21.87 -13.45 11.24
C SER A 179 -22.83 -12.64 10.35
N VAL A 180 -23.55 -11.69 10.94
CA VAL A 180 -24.49 -10.80 10.23
C VAL A 180 -23.74 -9.98 9.17
N LEU A 181 -22.57 -9.42 9.50
CA LEU A 181 -21.76 -8.67 8.54
C LEU A 181 -21.35 -9.53 7.34
N LYS A 182 -20.99 -10.81 7.55
CA LYS A 182 -20.63 -11.72 6.47
C LYS A 182 -21.83 -12.09 5.61
N GLU A 183 -22.98 -12.35 6.24
CA GLU A 183 -24.22 -12.69 5.55
C GLU A 183 -24.72 -11.53 4.69
N GLU A 184 -24.83 -10.33 5.26
CA GLU A 184 -25.22 -9.12 4.54
C GLU A 184 -24.24 -8.77 3.42
N TRP A 185 -22.94 -8.94 3.65
CA TRP A 185 -21.95 -8.73 2.60
C TRP A 185 -22.14 -9.67 1.41
N LEU A 186 -22.47 -10.94 1.65
CA LEU A 186 -22.75 -11.92 0.60
C LEU A 186 -24.09 -11.67 -0.10
N ASN A 187 -25.05 -11.04 0.60
CA ASN A 187 -26.35 -10.66 0.04
C ASN A 187 -26.27 -9.44 -0.91
N ILE A 188 -25.16 -8.70 -0.92
CA ILE A 188 -24.96 -7.60 -1.88
C ILE A 188 -24.80 -8.20 -3.28
N ALA A 189 -25.84 -8.01 -4.11
CA ALA A 189 -25.83 -8.49 -5.49
C ALA A 189 -24.65 -7.92 -6.31
N PRO A 190 -24.01 -8.73 -7.18
CA PRO A 190 -23.00 -8.24 -8.13
C PRO A 190 -23.50 -7.12 -9.06
N GLU A 191 -24.81 -7.04 -9.27
CA GLU A 191 -25.46 -5.98 -10.01
C GLU A 191 -25.32 -4.62 -9.31
N THR A 192 -25.25 -4.58 -7.98
CA THR A 192 -25.04 -3.35 -7.19
C THR A 192 -23.65 -2.78 -7.45
N THR A 193 -22.60 -3.62 -7.43
CA THR A 193 -21.24 -3.22 -7.81
C THR A 193 -21.17 -2.83 -9.29
N ARG A 194 -21.87 -3.55 -10.18
CA ARG A 194 -21.89 -3.23 -11.62
C ARG A 194 -22.57 -1.89 -11.92
N HIS A 195 -23.70 -1.59 -11.27
CA HIS A 195 -24.39 -0.29 -11.39
C HIS A 195 -23.52 0.84 -10.87
N LEU A 196 -22.82 0.61 -9.75
CA LEU A 196 -21.91 1.58 -9.17
C LEU A 196 -20.79 1.93 -10.15
N VAL A 197 -20.13 0.93 -10.75
CA VAL A 197 -19.09 1.14 -11.78
C VAL A 197 -19.67 1.88 -12.99
N LYS A 198 -20.85 1.47 -13.50
CA LYS A 198 -21.51 2.14 -14.62
C LYS A 198 -21.91 3.59 -14.33
N SER A 199 -22.18 3.92 -13.06
CA SER A 199 -22.55 5.27 -12.64
C SER A 199 -21.36 6.23 -12.49
N MET A 200 -20.13 5.72 -12.47
CA MET A 200 -18.91 6.51 -12.23
C MET A 200 -18.74 7.70 -13.18
N PRO A 201 -18.96 7.58 -14.50
CA PRO A 201 -18.83 8.73 -15.41
C PRO A 201 -19.76 9.89 -15.02
N ARG A 202 -21.04 9.60 -14.72
CA ARG A 202 -22.02 10.61 -14.30
C ARG A 202 -21.66 11.25 -12.96
N ARG A 203 -21.13 10.47 -12.02
CA ARG A 203 -20.70 10.96 -10.69
C ARG A 203 -19.48 11.87 -10.82
N LEU A 204 -18.51 11.50 -11.66
CA LEU A 204 -17.36 12.34 -11.97
C LEU A 204 -17.79 13.66 -12.60
N GLU A 205 -18.70 13.63 -13.58
CA GLU A 205 -19.28 14.85 -14.16
C GLU A 205 -19.95 15.73 -13.11
N ALA A 206 -20.78 15.14 -12.23
CA ALA A 206 -21.44 15.87 -11.15
C ALA A 206 -20.43 16.52 -10.19
N VAL A 207 -19.34 15.82 -9.84
CA VAL A 207 -18.26 16.36 -8.99
C VAL A 207 -17.51 17.50 -9.70
N ILE A 208 -17.27 17.36 -11.00
CA ILE A 208 -16.64 18.41 -11.83
C ILE A 208 -17.56 19.65 -11.88
N SER A 209 -18.85 19.46 -12.13
CA SER A 209 -19.85 20.54 -12.13
C SER A 209 -19.98 21.20 -10.75
N ALA A 210 -19.90 20.41 -9.68
CA ALA A 210 -19.88 20.87 -8.31
C ALA A 210 -18.52 21.44 -7.88
N LYS A 211 -17.53 21.58 -8.79
CA LYS A 211 -16.18 22.08 -8.49
C LYS A 211 -15.51 21.37 -7.31
N GLY A 212 -15.78 20.08 -7.14
CA GLY A 212 -15.26 19.25 -6.06
C GLY A 212 -15.99 19.34 -4.72
N TYR A 213 -17.11 20.07 -4.64
CA TYR A 213 -18.00 20.01 -3.48
C TYR A 213 -18.83 18.73 -3.47
N ALA A 214 -19.40 18.40 -2.31
CA ALA A 214 -20.22 17.21 -2.10
C ALA A 214 -21.42 17.19 -3.07
N ILE A 215 -21.66 16.02 -3.66
CA ILE A 215 -22.81 15.77 -4.53
C ILE A 215 -23.92 15.09 -3.73
N LYS A 216 -25.18 15.44 -3.97
CA LYS A 216 -26.30 14.71 -3.37
C LYS A 216 -26.51 13.39 -4.11
N TYR A 217 -26.56 12.30 -3.36
CA TYR A 217 -26.92 10.96 -3.80
C TYR A 217 -28.17 10.49 -3.04
#